data_AF-A0A8T5NXP1-F1
#
_entry.id   AF-A0A8T5NXP1-F1
#
_cell.length_a   1.000
_cell.length_b   1.000
_cell.length_c   1.000
_cell.angle_alpha   90.00
_cell.angle_beta   90.00
_cell.angle_gamma   90.00
#
_symmetry.space_group_name_H-M   'P 1'
#
loop_
_entity.id
_entity.type
_entity.pdbx_description
1 polymer ?
#
loop_
_entity_poly.entity_id
_entity_poly.type
_entity_poly.pdbx_seq_one_letter_code
_entity_poly.pdbx_strand_id
1 'polypeptide(L)'
;MIRYSLGMRIKPIKIRGFGLQKKTKRSLGKNDKDILYLRAKKKCEGCGKKLDQSEMQVGHKTAYSKGGATTLANSACLCYRCNKLQGTGSLTTLKKKLAGTYGKRTKKSTKKKATTKKKVTKRKPINPFGIQPIKMPKSRLF
;
A
#
# COMPACT_ATOMS: atom_id res chain seq x y z
N MET A 1 57.06 35.35 15.18
CA MET A 1 55.87 35.72 15.98
C MET A 1 54.75 36.09 15.01
N ILE A 2 53.56 35.54 15.25
CA ILE A 2 52.24 35.94 14.73
C ILE A 2 51.98 35.74 13.23
N ARG A 3 51.42 34.55 12.94
CA ARG A 3 50.59 34.22 11.78
C ARG A 3 49.30 35.05 11.86
N TYR A 4 48.73 35.50 10.74
CA TYR A 4 47.29 35.50 10.38
C TYR A 4 47.06 36.47 9.21
N SER A 5 46.62 35.94 8.06
CA SER A 5 45.43 36.51 7.41
C SER A 5 44.76 35.42 6.59
N LEU A 6 43.50 35.18 6.94
CA LEU A 6 42.71 34.01 6.58
C LEU A 6 42.42 33.98 5.08
N GLY A 7 42.94 32.98 4.38
CA GLY A 7 42.56 32.65 3.01
C GLY A 7 41.12 32.15 2.94
N MET A 8 40.14 33.04 2.76
CA MET A 8 38.76 32.67 2.48
C MET A 8 38.58 32.45 0.97
N ARG A 9 38.83 31.21 0.52
CA ARG A 9 38.54 30.74 -0.84
C ARG A 9 37.01 30.64 -1.01
N ILE A 10 36.39 31.61 -1.68
CA ILE A 10 34.98 31.58 -2.05
C ILE A 10 34.76 30.33 -2.92
N LYS A 11 34.12 29.30 -2.35
CA LYS A 11 33.72 28.12 -3.12
C LYS A 11 32.45 28.48 -3.91
N PRO A 12 32.37 28.18 -5.22
CA PRO A 12 31.18 28.47 -5.98
C PRO A 12 29.99 27.72 -5.38
N ILE A 13 28.92 28.46 -5.10
CA ILE A 13 27.64 27.88 -4.69
C ILE A 13 27.10 27.13 -5.91
N LYS A 14 27.08 25.79 -5.83
CA LYS A 14 26.35 24.97 -6.80
C LYS A 14 24.87 25.28 -6.65
N ILE A 15 24.35 26.19 -7.47
CA ILE A 15 22.91 26.38 -7.66
C ILE A 15 22.40 25.07 -8.27
N ARG A 16 21.90 24.17 -7.43
CA ARG A 16 21.18 22.97 -7.86
C ARG A 16 19.93 23.46 -8.58
N GLY A 17 19.97 23.43 -9.92
CA GLY A 17 18.80 23.68 -10.73
C GLY A 17 17.63 22.83 -10.24
N PHE A 18 16.53 23.49 -9.89
CA PHE A 18 15.23 22.87 -9.63
C PHE A 18 14.65 22.36 -10.96
N GLY A 19 15.24 21.31 -11.52
CA GLY A 19 14.62 20.57 -12.60
C GLY A 19 13.33 19.93 -12.06
N LEU A 20 12.20 20.12 -12.76
CA LEU A 20 10.97 19.38 -12.47
C LEU A 20 11.25 17.87 -12.63
N GLN A 21 11.60 17.21 -11.55
CA GLN A 21 11.72 15.75 -11.50
C GLN A 21 10.31 15.17 -11.67
N LYS A 22 9.88 14.92 -12.91
CA LYS A 22 8.62 14.24 -13.19
C LYS A 22 8.67 12.88 -12.47
N LYS A 23 7.83 12.71 -11.45
CA LYS A 23 7.73 11.46 -10.69
C LYS A 23 7.45 10.33 -11.68
N THR A 24 8.35 9.36 -11.77
CA THR A 24 8.21 8.23 -12.68
C THR A 24 6.97 7.42 -12.28
N LYS A 25 6.08 7.17 -13.23
CA LYS A 25 4.86 6.41 -12.99
C LYS A 25 5.23 4.94 -12.72
N ARG A 26 4.53 4.31 -11.78
CA ARG A 26 4.70 2.88 -11.44
C ARG A 26 3.85 1.96 -12.31
N SER A 27 3.10 2.51 -13.26
CA SER A 27 2.19 1.79 -14.14
C SER A 27 2.50 2.08 -15.60
N LEU A 28 2.28 1.07 -16.45
CA LEU A 28 2.33 1.18 -17.90
C LEU A 28 1.07 1.87 -18.46
N GLY A 29 1.20 2.48 -19.63
CA GLY A 29 0.08 2.97 -20.43
C GLY A 29 -0.79 1.84 -20.98
N LYS A 30 -1.93 2.17 -21.60
CA LYS A 30 -2.86 1.18 -22.16
C LYS A 30 -2.23 0.37 -23.30
N ASN A 31 -1.64 1.05 -24.28
CA ASN A 31 -1.00 0.40 -25.43
C ASN A 31 0.13 -0.54 -24.99
N ASP A 32 0.95 -0.12 -24.02
CA ASP A 32 2.02 -0.95 -23.45
C ASP A 32 1.48 -2.21 -22.76
N LYS A 33 0.35 -2.10 -22.05
CA LYS A 33 -0.32 -3.26 -21.46
C LYS A 33 -0.77 -4.25 -22.53
N ASP A 34 -1.32 -3.76 -23.63
CA ASP A 34 -1.80 -4.59 -24.73
C ASP A 34 -0.63 -5.32 -25.41
N ILE A 35 0.47 -4.62 -25.66
CA ILE A 35 1.73 -5.20 -26.15
C ILE A 35 2.25 -6.27 -25.19
N LEU A 36 2.28 -5.99 -23.88
CA LEU A 36 2.73 -6.94 -22.86
C LEU A 36 1.85 -8.20 -22.83
N TYR A 37 0.54 -8.05 -22.94
CA TYR A 37 -0.43 -9.14 -22.96
C TYR A 37 -0.20 -10.09 -24.16
N LEU A 38 -0.03 -9.51 -25.35
CA LEU A 38 0.25 -10.26 -26.57
C LEU A 38 1.61 -10.95 -26.52
N ARG A 39 2.65 -10.26 -26.04
CA ARG A 39 4.01 -10.82 -25.85
C ARG A 39 4.00 -12.03 -24.93
N ALA A 40 3.19 -11.99 -23.87
CA ALA A 40 3.05 -13.09 -22.92
C ALA A 40 2.15 -14.23 -23.43
N LYS A 41 1.71 -14.19 -24.69
CA LYS A 41 0.82 -15.18 -25.32
C LYS A 41 -0.45 -15.42 -24.50
N LYS A 42 -1.03 -14.36 -23.94
CA LYS A 42 -2.24 -14.39 -23.10
C LYS A 42 -2.10 -15.31 -21.86
N LYS A 43 -0.89 -15.47 -21.34
CA LYS A 43 -0.59 -16.32 -20.16
C LYS A 43 0.14 -15.54 -19.08
N CYS A 44 -0.08 -15.94 -17.83
CA CYS A 44 0.67 -15.45 -16.68
C CYS A 44 2.14 -15.91 -16.75
N GLU A 45 3.10 -15.00 -16.71
CA GLU A 45 4.53 -15.33 -16.69
C GLU A 45 4.99 -15.95 -15.35
N GLY A 46 4.18 -15.81 -14.30
CA GLY A 46 4.41 -16.42 -13.00
C GLY A 46 4.01 -17.89 -12.95
N CYS A 47 2.74 -18.20 -13.26
CA CYS A 47 2.16 -19.55 -13.11
C CYS A 47 1.75 -20.24 -14.41
N GLY A 48 1.83 -19.59 -15.57
CA GLY A 48 1.50 -20.17 -16.87
C GLY A 48 0.00 -20.25 -17.22
N LYS A 49 -0.92 -19.94 -16.30
CA LYS A 49 -2.38 -19.94 -16.57
C LYS A 49 -2.71 -18.95 -17.70
N LYS A 50 -3.64 -19.33 -18.59
CA LYS A 50 -4.28 -18.40 -19.54
C LYS A 50 -5.03 -17.30 -18.77
N LEU A 51 -4.98 -16.08 -19.28
CA LEU A 51 -5.62 -14.90 -18.70
C LEU A 51 -6.40 -14.14 -19.76
N ASP A 52 -7.54 -13.60 -19.36
CA ASP A 52 -8.22 -12.54 -20.10
C ASP A 52 -7.49 -11.21 -19.90
N GLN A 53 -7.58 -10.34 -20.89
CA GLN A 53 -6.91 -9.03 -20.87
C GLN A 53 -7.41 -8.15 -19.71
N SER A 54 -8.67 -8.30 -19.30
CA SER A 54 -9.27 -7.61 -18.15
C SER A 54 -8.73 -8.09 -16.80
N GLU A 55 -8.34 -9.36 -16.69
CA GLU A 55 -7.78 -9.95 -15.47
C GLU A 55 -6.27 -9.72 -15.32
N MET A 56 -5.61 -9.32 -16.41
CA MET A 56 -4.17 -9.09 -16.46
C MET A 56 -3.76 -7.95 -15.53
N GLN A 57 -2.74 -8.21 -14.72
CA GLN A 57 -2.04 -7.24 -13.90
C GLN A 57 -0.61 -7.06 -14.40
N VAL A 58 -0.10 -5.84 -14.31
CA VAL A 58 1.28 -5.51 -14.65
C VAL A 58 2.14 -5.67 -13.40
N GLY A 59 3.03 -6.66 -13.42
CA GLY A 59 4.11 -6.79 -12.44
C GLY A 59 5.45 -6.27 -12.98
N HIS A 60 6.47 -6.24 -12.13
CA HIS A 60 7.85 -5.95 -12.53
C HIS A 60 8.73 -7.21 -12.40
N LYS A 61 9.62 -7.45 -13.36
CA LYS A 61 10.64 -8.51 -13.33
C LYS A 61 11.64 -8.21 -12.22
N THR A 62 12.16 -7.00 -12.18
CA THR A 62 12.90 -6.42 -11.07
C THR A 62 12.01 -5.43 -10.33
N ALA A 63 11.81 -5.64 -9.04
CA ALA A 63 10.91 -4.82 -8.23
C ALA A 63 11.27 -3.33 -8.28
N TYR A 64 10.24 -2.47 -8.36
CA TYR A 64 10.42 -1.02 -8.35
C TYR A 64 11.18 -0.53 -7.11
N SER A 65 10.88 -1.09 -5.93
CA SER A 65 11.57 -0.75 -4.67
C SER A 65 13.04 -1.16 -4.64
N LYS A 66 13.50 -1.97 -5.61
CA LYS A 66 14.89 -2.39 -5.79
C LYS A 66 15.55 -1.69 -6.99
N GLY A 67 15.00 -0.56 -7.44
CA GLY A 67 15.52 0.22 -8.57
C GLY A 67 15.03 -0.24 -9.94
N GLY A 68 14.05 -1.15 -10.03
CA GLY A 68 13.47 -1.56 -11.31
C GLY A 68 12.63 -0.47 -11.96
N ALA A 69 12.97 -0.07 -13.19
CA ALA A 69 12.19 0.92 -13.94
C ALA A 69 10.85 0.35 -14.45
N THR A 70 9.84 1.19 -14.59
CA THR A 70 8.56 0.83 -15.23
C THR A 70 8.70 0.90 -16.75
N THR A 71 9.26 -0.14 -17.36
CA THR A 71 9.43 -0.26 -18.82
C THR A 71 8.84 -1.57 -19.31
N LEU A 72 8.42 -1.63 -20.58
CA LEU A 72 7.93 -2.85 -21.21
C LEU A 72 8.90 -4.04 -21.05
N ALA A 73 10.21 -3.77 -21.05
CA ALA A 73 11.24 -4.80 -20.86
C ALA A 73 11.21 -5.38 -19.44
N ASN A 74 11.05 -4.51 -18.43
CA ASN A 74 11.00 -4.89 -17.02
C ASN A 74 9.59 -5.27 -16.56
N SER A 75 8.54 -5.06 -17.34
CA SER A 75 7.19 -5.49 -16.97
C SER A 75 6.95 -6.97 -17.24
N ALA A 76 6.04 -7.56 -16.47
CA ALA A 76 5.62 -8.95 -16.61
C ALA A 76 4.08 -9.06 -16.57
N CYS A 77 3.53 -9.92 -17.41
CA CYS A 77 2.10 -10.23 -17.44
C CYS A 77 1.76 -11.20 -16.31
N LEU A 78 0.98 -10.78 -15.31
CA LEU A 78 0.63 -11.59 -14.14
C LEU A 78 -0.87 -11.65 -13.90
N CYS A 79 -1.33 -12.76 -13.34
CA CYS A 79 -2.68 -12.84 -12.78
C CYS A 79 -2.75 -12.13 -11.42
N TYR A 80 -3.95 -11.78 -10.95
CA TYR A 80 -4.14 -11.17 -9.63
C TYR A 80 -3.45 -11.93 -8.49
N ARG A 81 -3.57 -13.26 -8.45
CA ARG A 81 -2.95 -14.11 -7.41
C ARG A 81 -1.43 -14.01 -7.43
N CYS A 82 -0.82 -14.12 -8.61
CA CYS A 82 0.63 -14.04 -8.78
C CYS A 82 1.16 -12.65 -8.47
N ASN A 83 0.48 -11.60 -8.93
CA ASN A 83 0.86 -10.22 -8.65
C ASN A 83 0.82 -9.91 -7.15
N LYS A 84 -0.25 -10.36 -6.46
CA LYS A 84 -0.37 -10.25 -5.00
C LYS A 84 0.72 -11.02 -4.26
N LEU A 85 1.07 -12.24 -4.72
CA LEU A 85 2.13 -13.05 -4.13
C LEU A 85 3.53 -12.47 -4.36
N GLN A 86 3.74 -11.79 -5.49
CA GLN A 86 4.99 -11.14 -5.82
C GLN A 86 5.27 -9.98 -4.85
N GLY A 87 4.30 -9.09 -4.65
CA GLY A 87 4.44 -7.92 -3.77
C GLY A 87 5.64 -7.06 -4.16
N THR A 88 6.54 -6.81 -3.21
CA THR A 88 7.81 -6.06 -3.43
C THR A 88 8.97 -6.95 -3.93
N GLY A 89 8.70 -8.21 -4.27
CA GLY A 89 9.67 -9.16 -4.81
C GLY A 89 9.86 -9.03 -6.33
N SER A 90 10.92 -9.67 -6.83
CA SER A 90 11.15 -9.86 -8.27
C SER A 90 10.35 -11.04 -8.81
N LEU A 91 10.17 -11.09 -10.14
CA LEU A 91 9.54 -12.24 -10.82
C LEU A 91 10.29 -13.54 -10.54
N THR A 92 11.62 -13.49 -10.40
CA THR A 92 12.43 -14.65 -10.02
C THR A 92 12.08 -15.16 -8.62
N THR A 93 11.92 -14.28 -7.64
CA THR A 93 11.47 -14.64 -6.30
C THR A 93 10.04 -15.19 -6.32
N LEU A 94 9.14 -14.63 -7.15
CA LEU A 94 7.80 -15.17 -7.34
C LEU A 94 7.84 -16.62 -7.84
N LYS A 95 8.61 -16.90 -8.90
CA LYS A 95 8.73 -18.27 -9.45
C LYS A 95 9.29 -19.25 -8.42
N LYS A 96 10.30 -18.84 -7.64
CA LYS A 96 10.82 -19.65 -6.51
C LYS A 96 9.74 -19.94 -5.46
N LYS A 97 8.96 -18.92 -5.08
CA LYS A 97 7.83 -19.10 -4.16
C LYS A 97 6.79 -20.08 -4.73
N LEU A 98 6.46 -19.96 -6.02
CA LEU A 98 5.51 -20.85 -6.67
C LEU A 98 6.00 -22.30 -6.70
N ALA A 99 7.28 -22.52 -7.06
CA ALA A 99 7.91 -23.83 -7.00
C ALA A 99 7.90 -24.42 -5.58
N GLY A 100 8.14 -23.60 -4.56
CA GLY A 100 8.08 -24.00 -3.15
C GLY A 100 6.67 -24.16 -2.56
N THR A 101 5.61 -23.79 -3.30
CA THR A 101 4.21 -23.87 -2.82
C THR A 101 3.48 -25.16 -3.20
N TYR A 102 4.16 -26.13 -3.83
CA TYR A 102 3.67 -27.51 -3.82
C TYR A 102 3.88 -28.08 -2.40
N GLY A 103 2.89 -27.87 -1.50
CA GLY A 103 2.74 -28.69 -0.28
C GLY A 103 2.61 -27.98 1.07
N LYS A 104 3.01 -26.71 1.27
CA LYS A 104 2.94 -26.08 2.60
C LYS A 104 1.82 -25.05 2.73
N ARG A 105 0.59 -25.54 2.75
CA ARG A 105 -0.57 -24.77 3.23
C ARG A 105 -0.56 -24.77 4.76
N THR A 106 0.26 -23.94 5.39
CA THR A 106 0.01 -23.63 6.81
C THR A 106 -1.25 -22.78 6.85
N LYS A 107 -2.37 -23.38 7.26
CA LYS A 107 -3.60 -22.66 7.59
C LYS A 107 -3.26 -21.74 8.76
N LYS A 108 -2.85 -20.50 8.48
CA LYS A 108 -2.78 -19.48 9.53
C LYS A 108 -4.23 -19.11 9.83
N SER A 109 -4.82 -19.80 10.80
CA SER A 109 -6.10 -19.39 11.36
C SER A 109 -5.90 -17.99 11.91
N THR A 110 -6.54 -17.01 11.28
CA THR A 110 -6.78 -15.75 11.97
C THR A 110 -7.73 -16.09 13.10
N LYS A 111 -7.20 -16.35 14.32
CA LYS A 111 -8.01 -16.27 15.54
C LYS A 111 -8.69 -14.91 15.48
N LYS A 112 -10.00 -14.88 15.20
CA LYS A 112 -10.82 -13.68 15.39
C LYS A 112 -10.58 -13.27 16.84
N LYS A 113 -9.93 -12.13 17.06
CA LYS A 113 -9.83 -11.55 18.40
C LYS A 113 -11.28 -11.28 18.82
N ALA A 114 -11.75 -11.97 19.87
CA ALA A 114 -13.09 -11.75 20.38
C ALA A 114 -13.19 -10.27 20.80
N THR A 115 -13.97 -9.48 20.08
CA THR A 115 -14.34 -8.14 20.52
C THR A 115 -15.29 -8.31 21.70
N THR A 116 -14.79 -8.19 22.92
CA THR A 116 -15.65 -8.07 24.10
C THR A 116 -16.48 -6.81 23.92
N LYS A 117 -17.77 -6.95 23.58
CA LYS A 117 -18.72 -5.85 23.59
C LYS A 117 -18.79 -5.35 25.04
N LYS A 118 -18.12 -4.24 25.36
CA LYS A 118 -18.30 -3.56 26.64
C LYS A 118 -19.78 -3.15 26.69
N LYS A 119 -20.54 -3.72 27.64
CA LYS A 119 -21.94 -3.35 27.90
C LYS A 119 -21.93 -1.86 28.25
N VAL A 120 -22.47 -1.02 27.38
CA VAL A 120 -22.68 0.40 27.69
C VAL A 120 -23.73 0.43 28.79
N THR A 121 -23.31 0.70 30.02
CA THR A 121 -24.26 1.01 31.09
C THR A 121 -24.96 2.31 30.69
N LYS A 122 -26.30 2.29 30.62
CA LYS A 122 -27.10 3.49 30.37
C LYS A 122 -26.73 4.52 31.45
N ARG A 123 -26.00 5.57 31.08
CA ARG A 123 -25.78 6.71 31.98
C ARG A 123 -27.15 7.34 32.25
N LYS A 124 -27.47 7.68 33.50
CA LYS A 124 -28.69 8.43 33.83
C LYS A 124 -28.72 9.71 32.97
N PRO A 125 -29.87 10.07 32.37
CA PRO A 125 -29.98 11.33 31.64
C PRO A 125 -29.71 12.48 32.62
N ILE A 126 -28.64 13.24 32.35
CA ILE A 126 -28.41 14.52 33.01
C ILE A 126 -29.35 15.49 32.30
N ASN A 127 -30.25 16.12 33.06
CA ASN A 127 -31.15 17.13 32.51
C ASN A 127 -30.30 18.31 32.01
N PRO A 128 -30.18 18.55 30.69
CA PRO A 128 -29.16 19.44 30.14
C PRO A 128 -29.39 20.92 30.49
N PHE A 129 -30.57 21.27 31.01
CA PHE A 129 -30.93 22.64 31.38
C PHE A 129 -30.87 22.91 32.90
N GLY A 130 -30.48 21.94 33.74
CA GLY A 130 -30.28 22.15 35.18
C GLY A 130 -31.53 22.52 36.00
N ILE A 131 -32.71 22.50 35.41
CA ILE A 131 -33.97 22.85 36.07
C ILE A 131 -34.37 21.70 37.01
N GLN A 132 -34.46 21.99 38.30
CA GLN A 132 -35.02 21.06 39.30
C GLN A 132 -36.55 21.15 39.28
N PRO A 133 -37.28 20.03 39.47
CA PRO A 133 -38.73 20.07 39.51
C PRO A 133 -39.23 20.88 40.71
N ILE A 134 -40.21 21.76 40.47
CA ILE A 134 -40.88 22.54 41.52
C ILE A 134 -41.65 21.55 42.41
N LYS A 135 -41.30 21.48 43.69
CA LYS A 135 -42.03 20.67 44.67
C LYS A 135 -43.31 21.42 45.05
N MET A 136 -44.46 20.93 44.62
CA MET A 136 -45.74 21.44 45.12
C MET A 136 -45.95 20.98 46.57
N PRO A 137 -46.33 21.87 47.51
CA PRO A 137 -46.76 21.44 48.83
C PRO A 137 -48.05 20.63 48.69
N LYS A 138 -48.14 19.48 49.35
CA LYS A 138 -49.37 18.68 49.39
C LYS A 138 -50.45 19.51 50.07
N SER A 139 -51.50 19.87 49.35
CA SER A 139 -52.72 20.41 49.95
C SER A 139 -53.23 19.41 50.98
N ARG A 140 -53.24 19.81 52.25
CA ARG A 140 -53.80 19.00 53.33
C ARG A 140 -55.31 19.06 53.16
N LEU A 141 -55.88 18.03 52.52
CA LEU A 141 -57.32 17.81 52.52
C LEU A 141 -57.73 17.56 53.98
N PHE A 142 -58.53 18.47 54.53
CA PHE A 142 -59.36 18.27 55.71
C PHE A 142 -60.80 18.47 55.29
#